data_AF-A0A2C8Y5U4-F1
#
_entry.id   AF-A0A2C8Y5U4-F1
#
_cell.length_a   1.000
_cell.length_b   1.000
_cell.length_c   1.000
_cell.angle_alpha   90.00
_cell.angle_beta   90.00
_cell.angle_gamma   90.00
#
_symmetry.space_group_name_H-M   'P 1'
#
loop_
_entity.id
_entity.type
_entity.pdbx_description
1 polymer ?
#
loop_
_entity_poly.entity_id
_entity_poly.type
_entity_poly.pdbx_seq_one_letter_code
_entity_poly.pdbx_strand_id
1 'polypeptide(L)'
;MDKEIRNAQAISSLKEDVEKVRKSKGVILKFSPYVIYQHNGFEEREQLVVRVHLTSFDYGKIEMDEGKSITSDTHHLGFLATKENYAYDETNKVFTITGSSAKMGDYKVLFLIDENI
;
A
#
# COMPACT_ATOMS: atom_id res chain seq x y z
N MET A 1 14.15 -16.57 -4.30
CA MET A 1 14.11 -15.15 -4.68
C MET A 1 14.15 -14.33 -3.40
N ASP A 2 15.03 -13.33 -3.33
CA ASP A 2 15.20 -12.48 -2.16
C ASP A 2 13.94 -11.63 -1.90
N LYS A 3 13.59 -11.39 -0.62
CA LYS A 3 12.46 -10.54 -0.21
C LYS A 3 12.61 -9.13 -0.80
N GLU A 4 13.81 -8.57 -0.77
CA GLU A 4 14.06 -7.20 -1.24
C GLU A 4 13.82 -7.09 -2.74
N ILE A 5 14.27 -8.09 -3.51
CA ILE A 5 14.05 -8.17 -4.97
C ILE A 5 12.55 -8.27 -5.28
N ARG A 6 11.82 -9.13 -4.57
CA ARG A 6 10.37 -9.29 -4.76
C ARG A 6 9.61 -8.00 -4.46
N ASN A 7 9.92 -7.37 -3.32
CA ASN A 7 9.25 -6.13 -2.92
C ASN A 7 9.58 -5.01 -3.92
N ALA A 8 10.83 -4.91 -4.39
CA ALA A 8 11.23 -3.93 -5.40
C ALA A 8 10.47 -4.13 -6.73
N GLN A 9 10.26 -5.38 -7.16
CA GLN A 9 9.42 -5.69 -8.33
C GLN A 9 7.97 -5.24 -8.13
N ALA A 10 7.35 -5.59 -7.00
CA ALA A 10 5.97 -5.19 -6.69
C ALA A 10 5.79 -3.67 -6.70
N ILE A 11 6.75 -2.93 -6.12
CA ILE A 11 6.75 -1.46 -6.11
C ILE A 11 6.91 -0.90 -7.52
N SER A 12 7.77 -1.51 -8.34
CA SER A 12 7.96 -1.09 -9.73
C SER A 12 6.68 -1.27 -10.55
N SER A 13 6.02 -2.42 -10.45
CA SER A 13 4.76 -2.66 -11.16
C SER A 13 3.64 -1.74 -10.66
N LEU A 14 3.54 -1.51 -9.35
CA LEU A 14 2.63 -0.53 -8.76
C LEU A 14 2.88 0.87 -9.35
N LYS A 15 4.15 1.29 -9.40
CA LYS A 15 4.55 2.59 -9.94
C LYS A 15 4.06 2.74 -11.39
N GLU A 16 4.29 1.75 -12.24
CA GLU A 16 3.90 1.81 -13.65
C GLU A 16 2.39 2.01 -13.81
N ASP A 17 1.58 1.30 -13.02
CA ASP A 17 0.12 1.44 -13.10
C ASP A 17 -0.37 2.77 -12.50
N VAL A 18 0.20 3.23 -11.38
CA VAL A 18 -0.15 4.54 -10.82
C VAL A 18 0.36 5.69 -11.73
N GLU A 19 1.47 5.52 -12.44
CA GLU A 19 1.98 6.51 -13.40
C GLU A 19 1.12 6.61 -14.65
N LYS A 20 0.55 5.49 -15.13
CA LYS A 20 -0.48 5.51 -16.18
C LYS A 20 -1.67 6.38 -15.76
N VAL A 21 -2.02 6.38 -14.47
CA VAL A 21 -3.06 7.26 -13.91
C VAL A 21 -2.59 8.72 -13.74
N ARG A 22 -1.30 8.97 -13.46
CA ARG A 22 -0.85 10.28 -12.92
C ARG A 22 -0.21 11.28 -13.90
N LYS A 23 0.46 10.90 -14.99
CA LYS A 23 1.32 11.73 -15.92
C LYS A 23 1.20 13.29 -15.91
N SER A 24 1.47 14.01 -14.81
CA SER A 24 1.56 15.49 -14.81
C SER A 24 2.36 16.19 -13.69
N LYS A 25 2.76 15.60 -12.55
CA LYS A 25 3.26 16.41 -11.40
C LYS A 25 4.30 15.78 -10.46
N GLY A 26 5.52 15.47 -10.96
CA GLY A 26 6.76 15.17 -10.20
C GLY A 26 6.65 14.67 -8.74
N VAL A 27 6.90 13.36 -8.55
CA VAL A 27 7.25 12.59 -7.31
C VAL A 27 6.34 12.76 -6.08
N ILE A 28 6.15 11.68 -5.30
CA ILE A 28 4.98 11.34 -4.44
C ILE A 28 3.76 10.93 -5.26
N LEU A 29 3.69 9.66 -5.63
CA LEU A 29 2.50 9.07 -6.25
C LEU A 29 1.40 9.02 -5.19
N LYS A 30 0.63 10.11 -5.10
CA LYS A 30 -0.63 10.16 -4.36
C LYS A 30 -1.72 9.55 -5.26
N PHE A 31 -2.50 8.64 -4.69
CA PHE A 31 -3.71 8.12 -5.30
C PHE A 31 -4.73 7.83 -4.19
N SER A 32 -6.00 7.65 -4.55
CA SER A 32 -7.08 7.43 -3.58
C SER A 32 -7.73 6.06 -3.80
N PRO A 33 -7.02 4.96 -3.53
CA PRO A 33 -7.54 3.63 -3.76
C PRO A 33 -8.66 3.32 -2.76
N TYR A 34 -9.43 2.30 -3.12
CA TYR A 34 -10.18 1.59 -2.11
C TYR A 34 -9.21 0.78 -1.24
N VAL A 35 -9.21 0.99 0.07
CA VAL A 35 -8.38 0.26 1.04
C VAL A 35 -9.22 -0.77 1.77
N ILE A 36 -8.75 -2.02 1.79
CA ILE A 36 -9.29 -3.08 2.66
C ILE A 36 -8.20 -3.43 3.66
N TYR A 37 -8.48 -3.24 4.94
CA TYR A 37 -7.59 -3.56 6.04
C TYR A 37 -8.14 -4.76 6.81
N GLN A 38 -7.31 -5.78 6.99
CA GLN A 38 -7.67 -7.02 7.67
C GLN A 38 -6.70 -7.26 8.84
N HIS A 39 -7.23 -7.37 10.06
CA HIS A 39 -6.45 -7.71 11.26
C HIS A 39 -7.32 -8.38 12.32
N ASN A 40 -6.80 -9.38 13.04
CA ASN A 40 -7.52 -10.11 14.11
C ASN A 40 -8.93 -10.61 13.74
N GLY A 41 -9.15 -10.99 12.48
CA GLY A 41 -10.46 -11.46 11.99
C GLY A 41 -11.47 -10.35 11.68
N PHE A 42 -11.11 -9.08 11.87
CA PHE A 42 -11.90 -7.92 11.46
C PHE A 42 -11.45 -7.43 10.09
N GLU A 43 -12.42 -6.93 9.34
CA GLU A 43 -12.21 -6.27 8.05
C GLU A 43 -12.80 -4.87 8.11
N GLU A 44 -11.98 -3.87 7.79
CA GLU A 44 -12.38 -2.50 7.61
C GLU A 44 -12.07 -2.04 6.20
N ARG A 45 -12.96 -1.21 5.66
CA ARG A 45 -13.01 -0.96 4.23
C ARG A 45 -13.33 0.53 4.02
N GLU A 46 -12.38 1.29 3.46
CA GLU A 46 -12.51 2.75 3.27
C GLU A 46 -11.68 3.28 2.08
N GLN A 47 -12.11 4.37 1.43
CA GLN A 47 -11.30 5.08 0.44
C GLN A 47 -10.36 6.08 1.14
N LEU A 48 -9.05 5.88 1.00
CA LEU A 48 -8.03 6.68 1.68
C LEU A 48 -7.06 7.29 0.68
N VAL A 49 -6.40 8.39 1.07
CA VAL A 49 -5.27 8.90 0.29
C VAL A 49 -4.02 8.10 0.64
N VAL A 50 -3.41 7.47 -0.36
CA VAL A 50 -2.18 6.68 -0.22
C VAL A 50 -1.04 7.40 -0.93
N ARG A 51 0.11 7.48 -0.27
CA ARG A 51 1.36 8.04 -0.79
C ARG A 51 2.41 6.95 -0.93
N VAL A 52 2.98 6.82 -2.12
CA VAL A 52 4.12 5.94 -2.38
C VAL A 52 5.38 6.78 -2.57
N HIS A 53 6.40 6.49 -1.77
CA HIS A 53 7.71 7.12 -1.83
C HIS A 53 8.68 6.24 -2.63
N LEU A 54 9.28 6.85 -3.66
CA LEU A 54 10.16 6.19 -4.62
C LEU A 54 11.45 6.99 -4.77
N THR A 55 12.14 7.24 -3.65
CA THR A 55 13.42 7.95 -3.62
C THR A 55 14.56 6.97 -3.35
N SER A 56 15.81 7.39 -3.51
CA SER A 56 16.97 6.56 -3.15
C SER A 56 17.05 6.20 -1.65
N PHE A 57 16.34 6.93 -0.79
CA PHE A 57 16.37 6.76 0.68
C PHE A 57 15.10 6.07 1.21
N ASP A 58 13.95 6.35 0.63
CA ASP A 58 12.64 5.84 1.05
C ASP A 58 12.01 4.94 -0.01
N TYR A 59 12.83 4.24 -0.81
CA TYR A 59 12.32 3.38 -1.87
C TYR A 59 11.39 2.31 -1.29
N GLY A 60 10.11 2.39 -1.65
CA GLY A 60 9.12 1.42 -1.16
C GLY A 60 8.53 1.75 0.19
N LYS A 61 8.64 2.98 0.67
CA LYS A 61 7.82 3.44 1.79
C LYS A 61 6.42 3.79 1.29
N ILE A 62 5.39 3.34 2.00
CA ILE A 62 3.99 3.63 1.70
C ILE A 62 3.33 4.22 2.94
N GLU A 63 2.58 5.30 2.78
CA GLU A 63 1.86 5.96 3.86
C GLU A 63 0.39 6.16 3.48
N MET A 64 -0.50 6.03 4.46
CA MET A 64 -1.93 6.29 4.32
C MET A 64 -2.34 7.46 5.20
N ASP A 65 -3.22 8.31 4.67
CA ASP A 65 -3.96 9.27 5.49
C ASP A 65 -4.99 8.54 6.35
N GLU A 66 -5.32 9.14 7.50
CA GLU A 66 -6.41 8.66 8.34
C GLU A 66 -7.76 8.82 7.63
N GLY A 67 -8.62 7.82 7.82
CA GLY A 67 -10.03 7.86 7.46
C GLY A 67 -10.92 7.95 8.69
N LYS A 68 -12.19 7.62 8.50
CA LYS A 68 -13.20 7.54 9.54
C LYS A 68 -13.06 6.27 10.37
N SER A 69 -12.78 5.13 9.73
CA SER A 69 -12.64 3.83 10.43
C SER A 69 -11.16 3.48 10.64
N ILE A 70 -10.34 3.74 9.62
CA ILE A 70 -8.91 3.42 9.64
C ILE A 70 -8.12 4.63 10.14
N THR A 71 -7.74 4.64 11.42
CA THR A 71 -6.97 5.73 12.07
C THR A 71 -5.66 5.20 12.66
N SER A 72 -4.68 6.07 12.96
CA SER A 72 -3.39 5.64 13.55
C SER A 72 -3.54 5.10 14.99
N ASP A 73 -4.64 5.45 15.66
CA ASP A 73 -5.00 4.94 16.97
C ASP A 73 -5.40 3.46 16.94
N THR A 74 -5.89 2.96 15.81
CA THR A 74 -6.35 1.57 15.66
C THR A 74 -5.53 0.78 14.65
N HIS A 75 -4.88 1.46 13.69
CA HIS A 75 -4.24 0.86 12.52
C HIS A 75 -2.77 1.26 12.31
N HIS A 76 -2.06 0.46 11.52
CA HIS A 76 -0.70 0.75 11.07
C HIS A 76 -0.78 1.45 9.71
N LEU A 77 -0.48 2.75 9.67
CA LEU A 77 -0.68 3.57 8.48
C LEU A 77 0.59 3.83 7.66
N GLY A 78 1.75 3.36 8.12
CA GLY A 78 3.04 3.58 7.47
C GLY A 78 3.82 2.29 7.33
N PHE A 79 4.15 1.93 6.09
CA PHE A 79 4.79 0.67 5.71
C PHE A 79 6.17 0.93 5.11
N LEU A 80 7.13 0.08 5.43
CA LEU A 80 8.49 0.06 4.90
C LEU A 80 8.82 -1.30 4.27
N ALA A 81 9.20 -1.33 2.99
CA ALA A 81 9.51 -2.56 2.26
C ALA A 81 10.51 -3.52 2.96
N THR A 82 11.35 -3.01 3.86
CA THR A 82 12.26 -3.83 4.67
C THR A 82 11.54 -4.63 5.76
N LYS A 83 10.44 -4.10 6.29
CA LYS A 83 9.63 -4.69 7.37
C LYS A 83 8.50 -5.55 6.84
N GLU A 84 7.75 -5.11 5.84
CA GLU A 84 6.60 -5.87 5.33
C GLU A 84 6.92 -6.66 4.05
N ASN A 85 5.97 -7.47 3.61
CA ASN A 85 6.00 -8.14 2.32
C ASN A 85 5.02 -7.46 1.37
N TYR A 86 5.49 -7.15 0.16
CA TYR A 86 4.69 -6.55 -0.88
C TYR A 86 4.46 -7.54 -2.00
N ALA A 87 3.25 -7.50 -2.54
CA ALA A 87 2.86 -8.23 -3.74
C ALA A 87 1.96 -7.33 -4.58
N TYR A 88 2.11 -7.40 -5.90
CA TYR A 88 1.24 -6.71 -6.83
C TYR A 88 0.61 -7.70 -7.80
N ASP A 89 -0.71 -7.67 -7.90
CA ASP A 89 -1.47 -8.40 -8.89
C ASP A 89 -1.84 -7.43 -10.03
N GLU A 90 -1.07 -7.51 -11.11
CA GLU A 90 -1.26 -6.66 -12.30
C GLU A 90 -2.59 -6.94 -13.02
N THR A 91 -3.15 -8.14 -12.86
CA THR A 91 -4.40 -8.55 -13.52
C THR A 91 -5.59 -7.91 -12.82
N ASN A 92 -5.61 -7.99 -11.49
CA ASN A 92 -6.71 -7.47 -10.67
C ASN A 92 -6.49 -6.04 -10.17
N LYS A 93 -5.33 -5.43 -10.47
CA LYS A 93 -4.93 -4.08 -10.00
C LYS A 93 -4.97 -3.95 -8.47
N VAL A 94 -4.49 -5.00 -7.80
CA VAL A 94 -4.46 -5.08 -6.33
C VAL A 94 -3.03 -5.07 -5.83
N PHE A 95 -2.68 -4.07 -5.02
CA PHE A 95 -1.45 -4.07 -4.25
C PHE A 95 -1.71 -4.59 -2.85
N THR A 96 -0.95 -5.61 -2.45
CA THR A 96 -1.08 -6.27 -1.16
C THR A 96 0.14 -5.99 -0.30
N ILE A 97 -0.10 -5.57 0.93
CA ILE A 97 0.90 -5.50 2.00
C ILE A 97 0.54 -6.51 3.09
N THR A 98 1.49 -7.35 3.49
CA THR A 98 1.35 -8.20 4.67
C THR A 98 2.49 -7.97 5.65
N GLY A 99 2.13 -7.88 6.94
CA GLY A 99 3.08 -7.63 8.01
C GLY A 99 2.51 -7.97 9.37
N SER A 100 3.25 -7.64 10.40
CA SER A 100 2.82 -7.79 11.78
C SER A 100 3.29 -6.62 12.63
N SER A 101 2.54 -6.29 13.67
CA SER A 101 2.92 -5.25 14.63
C SER A 101 2.55 -5.66 16.06
N ALA A 102 3.27 -5.13 17.04
CA ALA A 102 2.97 -5.42 18.45
C ALA A 102 1.57 -4.94 18.88
N LYS A 103 1.06 -3.88 18.25
CA LYS A 103 -0.24 -3.26 18.59
C LYS A 103 -1.42 -4.04 17.99
N MET A 104 -1.25 -4.61 16.80
CA MET A 104 -2.37 -5.17 16.02
C MET A 104 -2.27 -6.67 15.74
N GLY A 105 -1.12 -7.29 16.00
CA GLY A 105 -0.84 -8.63 15.50
C GLY A 105 -0.55 -8.64 14.00
N ASP A 106 -0.83 -9.77 13.36
CA ASP A 106 -0.69 -9.95 11.92
C ASP A 106 -1.78 -9.19 11.16
N TYR A 107 -1.40 -8.54 10.07
CA TYR A 107 -2.31 -7.75 9.26
C TYR A 107 -2.06 -7.93 7.76
N LYS A 108 -3.11 -7.64 6.99
CA LYS A 108 -3.09 -7.57 5.53
C LYS A 108 -3.81 -6.32 5.07
N VAL A 109 -3.21 -5.60 4.13
CA VAL A 109 -3.76 -4.39 3.54
C VAL A 109 -3.83 -4.57 2.04
N LEU A 110 -4.97 -4.26 1.44
CA LEU A 110 -5.21 -4.31 0.01
C LEU A 110 -5.52 -2.91 -0.50
N PHE A 111 -4.80 -2.48 -1.53
CA PHE A 111 -5.14 -1.28 -2.30
C PHE A 111 -5.68 -1.70 -3.65
N LEU A 112 -6.95 -1.39 -3.90
CA LEU A 112 -7.58 -1.54 -5.22
C LEU A 112 -7.40 -0.24 -6.00
N ILE A 113 -6.65 -0.29 -7.11
CA ILE A 113 -6.15 0.88 -7.84
C ILE A 113 -7.07 1.31 -8.98
N ASP A 114 -7.96 0.41 -9.44
CA ASP A 114 -8.93 0.69 -10.50
C ASP A 114 -10.32 1.00 -9.90
N GLU A 115 -10.97 2.04 -10.41
CA GLU A 115 -12.31 2.48 -10.01
C GLU A 115 -13.44 1.69 -10.71
N ASN A 116 -13.11 0.77 -11.63
CA ASN A 116 -14.10 -0.04 -12.35
C ASN A 116 -14.49 -1.37 -11.63
N ILE A 117 -14.26 -1.47 -10.31
CA ILE A 117 -14.71 -2.59 -9.46
C ILE A 117 -15.88 -2.16 -8.59
#